data_AF-A0A6G3XT59-F1
#
_entry.id   AF-A0A6G3XT59-F1
#
_cell.length_a   1.000
_cell.length_b   1.000
_cell.length_c   1.000
_cell.angle_alpha   90.00
_cell.angle_beta   90.00
_cell.angle_gamma   90.00
#
_symmetry.space_group_name_H-M   'P 1'
#
loop_
_entity.id
_entity.type
_entity.pdbx_description
1 polymer ?
#
loop_
_entity_poly.entity_id
_entity_poly.type
_entity_poly.pdbx_seq_one_letter_code
_entity_poly.pdbx_strand_id
1 'polypeptide(L)'
;PDAPDVPLRPTVAAAAQALLYARRDLALDELTDALIATPHQRAGELLHALAEDEPTALCRAVERWARDEERPARRSAAARYAGLLQERVTAEGDRALLRSAALVLLDRPEDSALHAAALTLLVRDPVARRSHLPGALRAFAAGDPRLPVELLAEV
;
A
#
# COMPACT_ATOMS: atom_id res chain seq x y z
N PRO A 1 -40.70 -30.57 8.87
CA PRO A 1 -40.44 -29.50 9.86
C PRO A 1 -39.25 -28.64 9.40
N ASP A 2 -39.57 -27.52 8.75
CA ASP A 2 -38.60 -26.48 8.42
C ASP A 2 -38.01 -25.91 9.71
N ALA A 3 -36.69 -25.98 9.84
CA ALA A 3 -36.01 -25.27 10.91
C ALA A 3 -36.26 -23.76 10.70
N PRO A 4 -36.59 -22.99 11.76
CA PRO A 4 -36.71 -21.55 11.61
C PRO A 4 -35.35 -21.00 11.20
N ASP A 5 -35.33 -20.28 10.08
CA ASP A 5 -34.18 -19.51 9.62
C ASP A 5 -33.91 -18.43 10.67
N VAL A 6 -33.00 -18.71 11.60
CA VAL A 6 -32.64 -17.78 12.67
C VAL A 6 -31.85 -16.67 11.98
N PRO A 7 -32.36 -15.44 11.90
CA PRO A 7 -31.61 -14.36 11.27
C PRO A 7 -30.32 -14.16 12.05
N LEU A 8 -29.20 -14.50 11.41
CA LEU A 8 -27.86 -14.25 11.91
C LEU A 8 -27.77 -12.76 12.22
N ARG A 9 -27.82 -12.40 13.50
CA ARG A 9 -27.61 -11.02 13.93
C ARG A 9 -26.20 -10.62 13.45
N PRO A 10 -26.07 -9.61 12.58
CA PRO A 10 -24.77 -9.22 12.09
C PRO A 10 -23.90 -8.84 13.28
N THR A 11 -22.67 -9.36 13.31
CA THR A 11 -21.71 -8.94 14.32
C THR A 11 -21.46 -7.43 14.17
N VAL A 12 -21.04 -6.75 15.25
CA VAL A 12 -20.65 -5.33 15.16
C VAL A 12 -19.60 -5.12 14.06
N ALA A 13 -18.70 -6.08 13.86
CA ALA A 13 -17.73 -6.07 12.76
C ALA A 13 -18.39 -6.15 11.38
N ALA A 14 -19.38 -7.03 11.18
CA ALA A 14 -20.11 -7.13 9.91
C ALA A 14 -20.97 -5.89 9.64
N ALA A 15 -21.59 -5.32 10.67
CA ALA A 15 -22.35 -4.08 10.56
C ALA A 15 -21.44 -2.88 10.25
N ALA A 16 -20.26 -2.80 10.89
CA ALA A 16 -19.25 -1.80 10.56
C ALA A 16 -18.74 -1.98 9.13
N GLN A 17 -18.45 -3.21 8.69
CA GLN A 17 -18.06 -3.53 7.31
C GLN A 17 -19.12 -3.02 6.31
N ALA A 18 -20.38 -3.36 6.54
CA ALA A 18 -21.49 -2.95 5.68
C ALA A 18 -21.67 -1.43 5.64
N LEU A 19 -21.50 -0.74 6.77
CA LEU A 19 -21.57 0.71 6.84
C LEU A 19 -20.39 1.39 6.12
N LEU A 20 -19.18 0.86 6.27
CA LEU A 20 -18.01 1.36 5.55
C LEU A 20 -18.18 1.17 4.04
N TYR A 21 -18.67 0.01 3.61
CA TYR A 21 -18.96 -0.26 2.21
C TYR A 21 -20.04 0.67 1.65
N ALA A 22 -21.13 0.88 2.40
CA ALA A 22 -22.24 1.74 2.00
C ALA A 22 -21.91 3.24 2.03
N ARG A 23 -20.83 3.65 2.70
CA ARG A 23 -20.45 5.07 2.88
C ARG A 23 -19.05 5.37 2.33
N ARG A 24 -18.44 4.43 1.59
CA ARG A 24 -17.07 4.56 1.05
C ARG A 24 -16.87 5.83 0.23
N ASP A 25 -17.93 6.30 -0.40
CA ASP A 25 -17.92 7.49 -1.27
C ASP A 25 -17.71 8.81 -0.49
N LEU A 26 -17.82 8.81 0.84
CA LEU A 26 -17.89 10.05 1.62
C LEU A 26 -16.63 10.41 2.40
N ALA A 27 -15.77 9.45 2.74
CA ALA A 27 -14.59 9.70 3.59
C ALA A 27 -13.57 8.54 3.56
N LEU A 28 -13.29 7.97 2.38
CA LEU A 28 -12.37 6.83 2.28
C LEU A 28 -10.94 7.20 2.71
N ASP A 29 -10.55 8.45 2.46
CA ASP A 29 -9.23 8.96 2.81
C ASP A 29 -9.07 9.04 4.34
N GLU A 30 -10.03 9.62 5.05
CA GLU A 30 -10.05 9.68 6.51
C GLU A 30 -10.14 8.29 7.14
N LEU A 31 -10.90 7.37 6.52
CA LEU A 31 -10.98 5.97 6.96
C LEU A 31 -9.61 5.30 6.90
N THR A 32 -8.91 5.40 5.77
CA THR A 32 -7.57 4.80 5.63
C THR A 32 -6.59 5.36 6.65
N ASP A 33 -6.65 6.67 6.91
CA ASP A 33 -5.82 7.35 7.91
C ASP A 33 -6.12 6.92 9.35
N ALA A 34 -7.39 6.69 9.68
CA ALA A 34 -7.81 6.20 10.99
C ALA A 34 -7.42 4.73 11.19
N LEU A 35 -7.60 3.89 10.16
CA LEU A 35 -7.24 2.47 10.20
C LEU A 35 -5.73 2.30 10.39
N ILE A 36 -4.90 3.07 9.67
CA ILE A 36 -3.44 2.94 9.81
C ILE A 36 -2.91 3.47 11.15
N ALA A 37 -3.62 4.43 11.76
CA ALA A 37 -3.31 4.92 13.10
C ALA A 37 -3.72 3.93 14.22
N THR A 38 -4.49 2.90 13.89
CA THR A 38 -5.01 1.92 14.85
C THR A 38 -4.12 0.68 14.91
N PRO A 39 -3.37 0.42 16.00
CA PRO A 39 -2.49 -0.74 16.12
C PRO A 39 -3.28 -2.01 16.45
N HIS A 40 -4.15 -2.45 15.53
CA HIS A 40 -5.02 -3.60 15.72
C HIS A 40 -5.04 -4.47 14.46
N GLN A 41 -4.93 -5.79 14.62
CA GLN A 41 -4.87 -6.75 13.50
C GLN A 41 -6.02 -6.55 12.50
N ARG A 42 -7.25 -6.44 12.98
CA ARG A 42 -8.43 -6.17 12.15
C ARG A 42 -8.33 -4.89 11.31
N ALA A 43 -7.66 -3.84 11.79
CA ALA A 43 -7.47 -2.62 10.98
C ALA A 43 -6.57 -2.90 9.77
N GLY A 44 -5.54 -3.73 9.95
CA GLY A 44 -4.70 -4.23 8.86
C GLY A 44 -5.47 -5.11 7.86
N GLU A 45 -6.34 -6.00 8.34
CA GLU A 45 -7.22 -6.83 7.51
C GLU A 45 -8.18 -5.98 6.67
N LEU A 46 -8.78 -4.94 7.27
CA LEU A 46 -9.65 -4.00 6.56
C LEU A 46 -8.91 -3.22 5.47
N LEU A 47 -7.71 -2.72 5.78
CA LEU A 47 -6.88 -2.05 4.78
C LEU A 47 -6.45 -2.99 3.64
N HIS A 48 -6.28 -4.28 3.93
CA HIS A 48 -6.01 -5.28 2.88
C HIS A 48 -7.25 -5.48 2.00
N ALA A 49 -8.45 -5.61 2.58
CA ALA A 49 -9.69 -5.67 1.80
C ALA A 49 -9.91 -4.41 0.94
N LEU A 50 -9.60 -3.22 1.47
CA LEU A 50 -9.66 -1.98 0.70
C LEU A 50 -8.64 -1.93 -0.46
N ALA A 51 -7.51 -2.62 -0.35
CA ALA A 51 -6.56 -2.75 -1.46
C ALA A 51 -7.15 -3.56 -2.63
N GLU A 52 -8.06 -4.49 -2.35
CA GLU A 52 -8.78 -5.27 -3.35
C GLU A 52 -9.92 -4.47 -3.96
N ASP A 53 -10.76 -3.89 -3.11
CA ASP A 53 -12.03 -3.30 -3.52
C ASP A 53 -11.87 -1.86 -4.06
N GLU A 54 -10.91 -1.10 -3.52
CA GLU A 54 -10.73 0.33 -3.78
C GLU A 54 -9.25 0.72 -4.02
N PRO A 55 -8.56 0.09 -4.99
CA PRO A 55 -7.12 0.27 -5.18
C PRO A 55 -6.72 1.72 -5.47
N THR A 56 -7.50 2.46 -6.25
CA THR A 56 -7.27 3.88 -6.56
C THR A 56 -7.29 4.74 -5.30
N ALA A 57 -8.18 4.47 -4.34
CA ALA A 57 -8.23 5.21 -3.09
C ALA A 57 -7.03 4.89 -2.20
N LEU A 58 -6.64 3.61 -2.13
CA LEU A 58 -5.48 3.21 -1.36
C LEU A 58 -4.17 3.75 -1.99
N CYS A 59 -4.08 3.90 -3.32
CA CYS A 59 -2.98 4.60 -3.97
C CYS A 59 -2.86 6.05 -3.50
N ARG A 60 -3.98 6.78 -3.36
CA ARG A 60 -3.97 8.15 -2.79
C ARG A 60 -3.53 8.15 -1.33
N ALA A 61 -4.00 7.19 -0.54
CA ALA A 61 -3.59 7.06 0.87
C ALA A 61 -2.09 6.80 1.01
N VAL A 62 -1.55 5.88 0.22
CA VAL A 62 -0.11 5.56 0.15
C VAL A 62 0.72 6.80 -0.18
N GLU A 63 0.29 7.59 -1.16
CA GLU A 63 0.96 8.82 -1.56
C GLU A 63 1.01 9.84 -0.42
N ARG A 64 -0.12 10.05 0.28
CA ARG A 64 -0.18 10.91 1.46
C ARG A 64 0.71 10.41 2.60
N TRP A 65 0.66 9.10 2.88
CA TRP A 65 1.44 8.50 3.97
C TRP A 65 2.95 8.58 3.73
N ALA A 66 3.40 8.45 2.49
CA ALA A 66 4.82 8.62 2.15
C ALA A 66 5.32 10.04 2.45
N ARG A 67 4.45 11.05 2.28
CA ARG A 67 4.75 12.45 2.58
C ARG A 67 4.59 12.82 4.05
N ASP A 68 4.08 11.93 4.91
CA ASP A 68 3.90 12.24 6.33
C ASP A 68 5.27 12.30 7.03
N GLU A 69 5.74 13.52 7.31
CA GLU A 69 7.04 13.78 7.90
C GLU A 69 7.09 13.36 9.39
N GLU A 70 5.98 13.52 10.10
CA GLU A 70 5.88 13.35 11.55
C GLU A 70 5.77 11.88 11.96
N ARG A 71 5.21 11.02 11.11
CA ARG A 71 4.83 9.65 11.47
C ARG A 71 5.58 8.60 10.64
N PRO A 72 6.77 8.13 11.09
CA PRO A 72 7.52 7.07 10.41
C PRO A 72 6.71 5.79 10.16
N ALA A 73 5.76 5.46 11.05
CA ALA A 73 4.88 4.31 10.89
C ALA A 73 4.01 4.41 9.61
N ARG A 74 3.57 5.62 9.23
CA ARG A 74 2.81 5.84 7.99
C ARG A 74 3.68 5.66 6.77
N ARG A 75 4.94 6.13 6.79
CA ARG A 75 5.89 5.89 5.69
C ARG A 75 6.21 4.40 5.50
N SER A 76 6.39 3.66 6.60
CA SER A 76 6.52 2.20 6.56
C SER A 76 5.26 1.52 5.98
N ALA A 77 4.07 2.03 6.32
CA ALA A 77 2.83 1.55 5.74
C ALA A 77 2.72 1.85 4.24
N ALA A 78 3.14 3.04 3.81
CA ALA A 78 3.19 3.43 2.41
C ALA A 78 4.03 2.44 1.59
N ALA A 79 5.26 2.14 2.04
CA ALA A 79 6.13 1.16 1.37
C ALA A 79 5.46 -0.22 1.26
N ARG A 80 4.81 -0.69 2.33
CA ARG A 80 4.14 -2.00 2.38
C ARG A 80 2.94 -2.07 1.42
N TYR A 81 2.02 -1.10 1.48
CA TYR A 81 0.81 -1.11 0.67
C TYR A 81 1.08 -0.74 -0.79
N ALA A 82 2.10 0.08 -1.06
CA ALA A 82 2.56 0.33 -2.42
C ALA A 82 2.97 -0.97 -3.10
N GLY A 83 3.78 -1.81 -2.45
CA GLY A 83 4.18 -3.12 -2.97
C GLY A 83 2.98 -4.03 -3.29
N LEU A 84 2.00 -4.08 -2.38
CA LEU A 84 0.76 -4.84 -2.58
C LEU A 84 -0.05 -4.34 -3.78
N LEU A 85 -0.21 -3.02 -3.91
CA LEU A 85 -1.00 -2.39 -4.96
C LEU A 85 -0.34 -2.50 -6.33
N GLN A 86 0.99 -2.56 -6.37
CA GLN A 86 1.75 -2.52 -7.61
C GLN A 86 1.45 -3.70 -8.54
N GLU A 87 1.03 -4.84 -8.00
CA GLU A 87 0.61 -6.02 -8.77
C GLU A 87 -0.84 -5.94 -9.26
N ARG A 88 -1.60 -4.95 -8.77
CA ARG A 88 -3.05 -4.81 -8.98
C ARG A 88 -3.40 -3.65 -9.89
N VAL A 89 -2.66 -2.54 -9.79
CA VAL A 89 -3.02 -1.30 -10.49
C VAL A 89 -2.54 -1.31 -11.94
N THR A 90 -3.49 -1.06 -12.84
CA THR A 90 -3.23 -0.95 -14.27
C THR A 90 -3.37 0.47 -14.81
N ALA A 91 -4.14 1.31 -14.11
CA ALA A 91 -4.35 2.70 -14.47
C ALA A 91 -3.09 3.53 -14.25
N GLU A 92 -2.74 4.37 -15.22
CA GLU A 92 -1.54 5.21 -15.15
C GLU A 92 -1.60 6.23 -14.01
N GLY A 93 -2.79 6.77 -13.70
CA GLY A 93 -2.95 7.68 -12.56
C GLY A 93 -2.55 7.03 -11.23
N ASP A 94 -2.94 5.78 -11.03
CA ASP A 94 -2.61 5.01 -9.82
C ASP A 94 -1.12 4.67 -9.76
N ARG A 95 -0.52 4.26 -10.89
CA ARG A 95 0.93 4.03 -10.98
C ARG A 95 1.72 5.31 -10.70
N ALA A 96 1.25 6.46 -11.19
CA ALA A 96 1.88 7.74 -10.93
C ALA A 96 1.86 8.11 -9.44
N LEU A 97 0.78 7.80 -8.71
CA LEU A 97 0.72 7.96 -7.26
C LEU A 97 1.73 7.06 -6.54
N LEU A 98 1.81 5.77 -6.91
CA LEU A 98 2.78 4.84 -6.32
C LEU A 98 4.24 5.25 -6.60
N ARG A 99 4.52 5.70 -7.84
CA ARG A 99 5.83 6.24 -8.23
C ARG A 99 6.18 7.50 -7.44
N SER A 100 5.23 8.43 -7.29
CA SER A 100 5.41 9.62 -6.45
C SER A 100 5.75 9.25 -5.01
N ALA A 101 5.00 8.31 -4.42
CA ALA A 101 5.25 7.82 -3.07
C ALA A 101 6.66 7.21 -2.92
N ALA A 102 7.08 6.35 -3.86
CA ALA A 102 8.39 5.73 -3.84
C ALA A 102 9.54 6.75 -3.96
N LEU A 103 9.37 7.78 -4.80
CA LEU A 103 10.35 8.87 -4.92
C LEU A 103 10.48 9.66 -3.62
N VAL A 104 9.36 9.98 -2.96
CA VAL A 104 9.36 10.67 -1.67
C VAL A 104 10.11 9.85 -0.60
N LEU A 105 9.92 8.54 -0.57
CA LEU A 105 10.63 7.66 0.36
C LEU A 105 12.13 7.59 0.07
N LEU A 106 12.55 7.61 -1.19
CA LEU A 106 13.97 7.58 -1.57
C LEU A 106 14.72 8.88 -1.29
N ASP A 107 14.03 10.02 -1.43
CA ASP A 107 14.64 11.33 -1.16
C ASP A 107 14.97 11.54 0.33
N ARG A 108 14.37 10.72 1.21
CA ARG A 108 14.55 10.78 2.66
C ARG A 108 15.63 9.80 3.13
N PRO A 109 16.80 10.28 3.58
CA PRO A 109 17.88 9.39 4.03
C PRO A 109 17.55 8.64 5.32
N GLU A 110 16.70 9.19 6.20
CA GLU A 110 16.28 8.53 7.44
C GLU A 110 15.47 7.27 7.20
N ASP A 111 14.83 7.17 6.03
CA ASP A 111 13.98 6.05 5.64
C ASP A 111 14.76 4.99 4.83
N SER A 112 16.09 4.90 5.01
CA SER A 112 16.98 3.95 4.32
C SER A 112 16.50 2.49 4.37
N ALA A 113 15.83 2.08 5.44
CA ALA A 113 15.23 0.75 5.56
C ALA A 113 14.09 0.49 4.55
N LEU A 114 13.47 1.55 4.02
CA LEU A 114 12.39 1.50 3.04
C LEU A 114 12.90 1.65 1.59
N HIS A 115 14.16 2.04 1.39
CA HIS A 115 14.72 2.33 0.06
C HIS A 115 14.70 1.11 -0.87
N ALA A 116 14.94 -0.09 -0.35
CA ALA A 116 14.83 -1.33 -1.14
C ALA A 116 13.42 -1.56 -1.70
N ALA A 117 12.39 -1.33 -0.88
CA ALA A 117 11.00 -1.45 -1.30
C ALA A 117 10.64 -0.36 -2.32
N ALA A 118 11.10 0.88 -2.10
CA ALA A 118 10.89 1.99 -3.03
C ALA A 118 11.59 1.76 -4.39
N LEU A 119 12.83 1.24 -4.39
CA LEU A 119 13.54 0.87 -5.62
C LEU A 119 12.84 -0.25 -6.36
N THR A 120 12.33 -1.26 -5.64
CA THR A 120 11.54 -2.35 -6.23
C THR A 120 10.33 -1.81 -6.99
N LEU A 121 9.59 -0.88 -6.37
CA LEU A 121 8.45 -0.21 -6.98
C LEU A 121 8.84 0.53 -8.27
N LEU A 122 9.92 1.32 -8.22
CA LEU A 122 10.35 2.14 -9.36
C LEU A 122 10.96 1.32 -10.50
N VAL A 123 11.57 0.17 -10.22
CA VAL A 123 12.08 -0.73 -11.27
C VAL A 123 10.94 -1.44 -11.99
N ARG A 124 9.85 -1.74 -11.30
CA ARG A 124 8.67 -2.35 -11.93
C ARG A 124 7.75 -1.31 -12.61
N ASP A 125 7.90 -0.01 -12.33
CA ASP A 125 7.20 1.07 -13.05
C ASP A 125 7.81 1.29 -14.45
N PRO A 126 7.04 1.16 -15.55
CA PRO A 126 7.57 1.29 -16.91
C PRO A 126 8.23 2.63 -17.23
N VAL A 127 7.78 3.71 -16.60
CA VAL A 127 8.27 5.08 -16.84
C VAL A 127 9.55 5.34 -16.05
N ALA A 128 9.63 4.87 -14.81
CA ALA A 128 10.77 5.09 -13.92
C ALA A 128 11.87 4.03 -14.00
N ARG A 129 11.61 2.85 -14.56
CA ARG A 129 12.53 1.70 -14.58
C ARG A 129 13.93 2.06 -15.05
N ARG A 130 14.04 2.75 -16.19
CA ARG A 130 15.34 3.07 -16.82
C ARG A 130 16.26 3.87 -15.90
N SER A 131 15.69 4.79 -15.11
CA SER A 131 16.46 5.66 -14.22
C SER A 131 16.87 4.95 -12.92
N HIS A 132 16.08 3.97 -12.45
CA HIS A 132 16.24 3.38 -11.12
C HIS A 132 16.87 1.99 -11.12
N LEU A 133 16.88 1.28 -12.26
CA LEU A 133 17.50 -0.03 -12.40
C LEU A 133 18.99 -0.03 -11.99
N PRO A 134 19.84 0.94 -12.42
CA PRO A 134 21.24 0.97 -11.96
C PRO A 134 21.40 1.18 -10.45
N GLY A 135 20.43 1.85 -9.80
CA GLY A 135 20.40 2.01 -8.34
C GLY A 135 20.06 0.70 -7.63
N ALA A 136 19.03 0.01 -8.10
CA ALA A 136 18.61 -1.29 -7.57
C ALA A 136 19.70 -2.36 -7.71
N LEU A 137 20.37 -2.44 -8.87
CA LEU A 137 21.48 -3.38 -9.09
C LEU A 137 22.67 -3.14 -8.15
N ARG A 138 22.99 -1.88 -7.84
CA ARG A 138 24.04 -1.54 -6.88
C ARG A 138 23.67 -1.96 -5.46
N ALA A 139 22.43 -1.71 -5.04
CA ALA A 139 21.95 -2.13 -3.73
C ALA A 139 21.90 -3.67 -3.60
N PHE A 140 21.50 -4.37 -4.66
CA PHE A 140 21.56 -5.83 -4.71
C PHE A 140 23.00 -6.35 -4.64
N ALA A 141 23.92 -5.78 -5.42
CA ALA A 141 25.33 -6.15 -5.41
C ALA A 141 26.02 -5.88 -4.06
N ALA A 142 25.54 -4.88 -3.31
CA ALA A 142 25.96 -4.61 -1.93
C ALA A 142 25.37 -5.62 -0.91
N GLY A 143 24.53 -6.54 -1.37
CA GLY A 143 23.95 -7.60 -0.55
C GLY A 143 22.73 -7.19 0.26
N ASP A 144 21.96 -6.17 -0.16
CA ASP A 144 20.72 -5.82 0.54
C ASP A 144 19.69 -6.95 0.41
N PRO A 145 19.38 -7.68 1.51
CA PRO A 145 18.48 -8.83 1.46
C PRO A 145 17.02 -8.44 1.24
N ARG A 146 16.69 -7.15 1.28
CA ARG A 146 15.33 -6.63 1.10
C ARG A 146 14.95 -6.43 -0.37
N LEU A 147 15.91 -6.57 -1.29
CA LEU A 147 15.61 -6.55 -2.72
C LEU A 147 15.24 -7.95 -3.22
N PRO A 148 14.05 -8.14 -3.82
CA PRO A 148 13.63 -9.43 -4.35
C PRO A 148 14.55 -9.88 -5.49
N VAL A 149 14.97 -11.15 -5.47
CA VAL A 149 15.80 -11.75 -6.53
C VAL A 149 15.03 -11.81 -7.86
N GLU A 150 13.70 -11.92 -7.78
CA GLU A 150 12.78 -11.91 -8.92
C GLU A 150 12.93 -10.64 -9.76
N LEU A 151 13.36 -9.53 -9.14
CA LEU A 151 13.65 -8.26 -9.82
C LEU A 151 14.79 -8.39 -10.84
N LEU A 152 15.65 -9.40 -10.72
CA LEU A 152 16.75 -9.70 -11.63
C LEU A 152 16.36 -10.71 -12.72
N ALA A 153 15.31 -11.50 -12.49
CA ALA A 153 14.83 -12.50 -13.45
C ALA A 153 14.01 -11.87 -14.60
N GLU A 154 13.50 -10.65 -14.39
CA GLU A 154 12.71 -9.88 -15.36
C GLU A 154 13.53 -8.81 -16.12
N VAL A 155 14.86 -8.82 -15.98
CA VAL A 155 15.80 -7.87 -16.63
C VAL A 155 16.22 -8.36 -18.00
#